data_AF-S6TQ26-F1
#
_entry.id   AF-S6TQ26-F1
#
_cell.length_a   1.000
_cell.length_b   1.000
_cell.length_c   1.000
_cell.angle_alpha   90.00
_cell.angle_beta   90.00
_cell.angle_gamma   90.00
#
_symmetry.space_group_name_H-M   'P 1'
#
loop_
_entity.id
_entity.type
_entity.pdbx_description
1 polymer ?
#
loop_
_entity_poly.entity_id
_entity_poly.type
_entity_poly.pdbx_seq_one_letter_code
_entity_poly.pdbx_strand_id
1 'polypeptide(L)' 'MRVQASQFVTTTNDRVLTDDGQQGMRCEQGIGSSTERQQGHVAAAIYASCGQLDNRQLDEIIEWVSLYKK' A
#
# COMPACT_ATOMS: atom_id res chain seq x y z
N MET A 1 5.90 16.33 0.01
CA MET A 1 6.43 15.16 -0.73
C MET A 1 5.25 14.49 -1.44
N ARG A 2 5.31 14.21 -2.74
CA ARG A 2 4.19 13.57 -3.46
C ARG A 2 4.43 12.06 -3.47
N VAL A 3 3.57 11.31 -2.80
CA VAL A 3 3.61 9.85 -2.78
C VAL A 3 3.31 9.33 -4.19
N GLN A 4 4.08 8.36 -4.66
CA GLN A 4 3.91 7.70 -5.96
C GLN A 4 3.57 6.22 -5.75
N ALA A 5 2.71 5.66 -6.60
CA ALA A 5 2.35 4.25 -6.55
C ALA A 5 3.57 3.31 -6.69
N SER A 6 4.63 3.76 -7.37
CA SER A 6 5.90 3.04 -7.51
C SER A 6 6.69 2.85 -6.21
N GLN A 7 6.37 3.61 -5.16
CA GLN A 7 7.03 3.49 -3.85
C GLN A 7 6.47 2.33 -3.01
N PHE A 8 5.31 1.79 -3.39
CA PHE A 8 4.70 0.64 -2.72
C PHE A 8 5.28 -0.63 -3.34
N VAL A 9 6.28 -1.20 -2.68
CA VAL A 9 6.98 -2.40 -3.11
C VAL A 9 7.02 -3.47 -2.00
N THR A 10 7.12 -4.73 -2.39
CA THR A 10 7.40 -5.85 -1.49
C THR A 10 8.86 -5.82 -1.01
N THR A 11 9.20 -6.74 -0.10
CA THR A 11 10.60 -6.99 0.31
C THR A 11 11.50 -7.45 -0.84
N THR A 12 10.92 -8.05 -1.89
CA THR A 12 11.63 -8.43 -3.13
C THR A 12 11.68 -7.31 -4.17
N ASN A 13 11.24 -6.10 -3.81
CA ASN A 13 11.19 -4.92 -4.66
C ASN A 13 10.19 -5.02 -5.83
N ASP A 14 9.20 -5.91 -5.73
CA ASP A 14 8.09 -5.98 -6.69
C ASP A 14 7.02 -4.94 -6.34
N ARG A 15 6.52 -4.19 -7.32
CA ARG A 15 5.44 -3.22 -7.10
C ARG A 15 4.15 -3.90 -6.70
N VAL A 16 3.44 -3.35 -5.71
CA VAL A 16 2.13 -3.85 -5.24
C VAL A 16 0.94 -2.99 -5.72
N LEU A 17 1.21 -1.98 -6.54
CA LEU A 17 0.22 -1.11 -7.16
C LEU A 17 0.49 -0.93 -8.66
N THR A 18 -0.58 -0.74 -9.44
CA THR A 18 -0.53 -0.24 -10.82
C THR A 18 -0.06 1.22 -10.84
N ASP A 19 0.15 1.79 -12.03
CA ASP A 19 0.49 3.22 -12.17
C ASP A 19 -0.64 4.14 -11.72
N ASP A 20 -1.89 3.68 -11.80
CA ASP A 20 -3.08 4.39 -11.33
C ASP A 20 -3.33 4.20 -9.82
N GLY A 21 -2.46 3.49 -9.11
CA GLY A 21 -2.59 3.25 -7.67
C GLY A 21 -3.64 2.20 -7.30
N GLN A 22 -4.06 1.37 -8.25
CA GLN A 22 -4.96 0.24 -8.01
C GLN A 22 -4.17 -0.99 -7.55
N GLN A 23 -4.86 -1.90 -6.85
CA GLN A 23 -4.28 -3.17 -6.45
C GLN A 23 -3.82 -3.96 -7.69
N GLY A 24 -2.56 -4.40 -7.66
CA GLY A 24 -1.94 -5.20 -8.71
C GLY A 24 -0.55 -5.67 -8.27
N MET A 25 0.12 -6.48 -9.07
CA MET A 25 1.52 -6.86 -8.83
C MET A 25 2.33 -6.59 -10.07
N ARG A 26 3.54 -6.05 -9.90
CA ARG A 26 4.44 -5.70 -11.02
C ARG A 26 3.76 -4.81 -12.06
N CYS A 27 2.94 -3.87 -11.60
CA CYS A 27 2.10 -2.99 -12.42
C CYS A 27 0.90 -3.66 -13.13
N GLU A 28 0.69 -4.97 -12.97
CA GLU A 28 -0.39 -5.70 -13.61
C GLU A 28 -1.56 -5.93 -12.64
N GLN A 29 -2.76 -5.52 -13.05
CA GLN A 29 -3.96 -5.64 -12.23
C GLN A 29 -4.37 -7.12 -12.07
N GLY A 30 -4.80 -7.49 -10.87
CA GLY A 30 -5.29 -8.85 -10.60
C GLY A 30 -4.19 -9.92 -10.54
N ILE A 31 -2.92 -9.57 -10.71
CA ILE A 31 -1.79 -10.46 -10.50
C ILE A 31 -1.38 -10.49 -9.03
N GLY A 32 -0.83 -11.62 -8.60
CA GLY A 32 -0.41 -11.89 -7.23
C GLY A 32 -1.17 -13.05 -6.62
N SER A 33 -0.52 -13.74 -5.69
CA SER A 33 -1.12 -14.66 -4.74
C SER A 33 -2.25 -13.99 -3.95
N SER A 34 -3.09 -14.80 -3.30
CA SER A 34 -4.12 -14.29 -2.38
C SER A 34 -3.55 -13.35 -1.31
N THR A 35 -2.33 -13.63 -0.83
CA THR A 35 -1.64 -12.80 0.16
C THR A 35 -1.20 -11.46 -0.44
N GLU A 36 -0.57 -11.48 -1.61
CA GLU A 36 -0.13 -10.25 -2.31
C GLU A 36 -1.31 -9.36 -2.70
N ARG A 37 -2.43 -9.95 -3.12
CA ARG A 37 -3.67 -9.20 -3.39
C ARG A 37 -4.17 -8.49 -2.14
N GLN A 38 -4.18 -9.16 -0.99
CA GLN A 38 -4.59 -8.54 0.27
C GLN A 38 -3.67 -7.38 0.68
N GLN A 39 -2.36 -7.55 0.53
CA GLN A 39 -1.38 -6.48 0.78
C GLN A 39 -1.58 -5.30 -0.18
N GLY A 40 -1.80 -5.58 -1.47
CA GLY A 40 -2.07 -4.56 -2.47
C GLY A 40 -3.37 -3.78 -2.21
N HIS A 41 -4.40 -4.40 -1.64
CA HIS A 41 -5.60 -3.68 -1.20
C HIS A 41 -5.31 -2.67 -0.10
N VAL A 42 -4.49 -3.03 0.89
CA VAL A 42 -4.06 -2.11 1.96
C VAL A 42 -3.21 -0.97 1.37
N ALA A 43 -2.26 -1.30 0.49
CA ALA A 43 -1.43 -0.31 -0.20
C ALA A 43 -2.28 0.69 -1.01
N ALA A 44 -3.30 0.21 -1.73
CA ALA A 44 -4.19 1.06 -2.51
C ALA A 44 -5.02 2.00 -1.61
N ALA A 45 -5.51 1.49 -0.47
CA ALA A 45 -6.22 2.30 0.52
C ALA A 45 -5.32 3.41 1.10
N ILE A 46 -4.06 3.09 1.42
CA ILE A 46 -3.07 4.06 1.88
C ILE A 46 -2.82 5.10 0.79
N TYR A 47 -2.55 4.68 -0.44
CA TYR A 47 -2.29 5.59 -1.56
C TYR A 47 -3.44 6.55 -1.82
N ALA A 48 -4.69 6.07 -1.77
CA ALA A 48 -5.88 6.88 -1.99
C ALA A 48 -6.19 7.86 -0.85
N SER A 49 -5.89 7.48 0.40
CA SER A 49 -6.42 8.19 1.58
C SER A 49 -5.36 9.02 2.32
N CYS A 50 -4.11 8.58 2.35
CA CYS A 50 -3.10 9.14 3.25
C CYS A 50 -2.44 10.43 2.76
N GLY A 51 -2.59 10.77 1.47
CA GLY A 51 -1.95 11.97 0.89
C GLY A 51 -2.44 13.31 1.47
N GLN A 52 -3.56 13.32 2.19
CA GLN A 52 -4.14 14.50 2.84
C GLN A 52 -3.96 14.51 4.37
N LEU A 53 -3.34 13.47 4.93
CA LEU A 53 -3.18 13.32 6.37
C LEU A 53 -1.87 13.95 6.84
N ASP A 54 -1.88 14.47 8.07
CA ASP A 54 -0.67 14.91 8.74
C ASP A 54 0.08 13.73 9.41
N ASN A 55 1.30 13.99 9.88
CA ASN A 55 2.15 12.95 10.47
C ASN A 55 1.49 12.29 11.70
N ARG A 56 0.75 13.04 12.52
CA ARG A 56 0.12 12.49 13.71
C ARG A 56 -0.99 11.50 13.33
N GLN A 57 -1.80 11.85 12.33
CA GLN A 57 -2.85 10.96 11.82
C GLN A 57 -2.27 9.70 11.17
N LEU A 58 -1.12 9.83 10.50
CA LEU A 58 -0.39 8.69 9.94
C LEU A 58 0.18 7.78 11.03
N ASP A 59 0.71 8.35 12.12
CA ASP A 59 1.19 7.59 13.27
C ASP A 59 0.05 6.78 13.92
N GLU A 60 -1.14 7.37 14.06
CA GLU A 60 -2.33 6.67 14.57
C GLU A 60 -2.71 5.47 13.69
N ILE A 61 -2.60 5.58 12.36
CA ILE A 61 -2.82 4.45 11.44
C ILE A 61 -1.75 3.37 11.61
N ILE A 62 -0.48 3.74 11.77
CA ILE A 62 0.60 2.79 12.02
C ILE A 62 0.36 2.03 13.33
N GLU A 63 -0.12 2.70 14.36
CA GLU A 63 -0.50 2.06 15.63
C GLU A 63 -1.64 1.05 15.45
N TRP A 64 -2.65 1.33 14.64
CA TRP A 64 -3.69 0.32 14.37
C TRP A 64 -3.13 -0.93 13.69
N VAL A 65 -2.17 -0.77 12.77
CA VAL A 65 -1.48 -1.90 12.14
C VAL A 65 -0.64 -2.67 13.16
N SER A 66 -0.02 -1.98 14.12
CA SER A 66 0.79 -2.58 15.18
C SER A 66 -0.03 -3.57 16.03
N LEU A 67 -1.31 -3.27 16.30
CA LEU A 67 -2.22 -4.16 17.05
C LEU A 67 -2.43 -5.54 16.42
N TYR A 68 -2.32 -5.65 15.08
CA TYR A 68 -2.46 -6.93 14.36
C TYR A 68 -1.13 -7.67 14.19
N LYS A 69 0.00 -6.98 14.38
CA LYS A 69 1.34 -7.53 14.23
C LYS A 69 1.79 -8.14 15.56
N LYS A 70 1.82 -9.48 15.62
CA LYS A 70 2.37 -10.22 16.76
C LYS A 70 3.89 -10.31 16.70
#